data_AF-A0A6J0KHZ6-F1
#
_entry.id   AF-A0A6J0KHZ6-F1
#
_cell.length_a   1.000
_cell.length_b   1.000
_cell.length_c   1.000
_cell.angle_alpha   90.00
_cell.angle_beta   90.00
_cell.angle_gamma   90.00
#
_symmetry.space_group_name_H-M   'P 1'
#
loop_
_entity.id
_entity.type
_entity.pdbx_description
1 polymer ?
#
loop_
_entity_poly.entity_id
_entity_poly.type
_entity_poly.pdbx_seq_one_letter_code
_entity_poly.pdbx_strand_id
1 'polypeptide(L)'
;MGEMADALRGLLESGKLSEEDCLYIERGLGKNVVGLPAKEKEKEKEVDGWASSDEEEEVDEEYRRQVQESWGFDIDVHVRIPERGIYPHELGKRQPPSDISLYGRLGVHCFNFEKGRKLQFMGIPKYNIGFNIWNYYYITVEVKDLVDDSAHILQSSVTGCFPMNGEHLRVLTEICRLKPEKPGEEGDLTQINEEPVDELYRGRMPNFLSEAKPDDRLRFYEVQEQDICENDWLRLYTDFALYCYWRYNEEAFKSCLPAEINKILVETFETHTDPSLKLKSSNAIFHINFTAKSCDYISVVRRTKDGRTGHIILEISTWTNPPSSP
;
A
#
# COMPACT_ATOMS: atom_id res chain seq x y z
N MET A 1 -24.93 18.35 -9.20
CA MET A 1 -24.52 18.98 -7.93
C MET A 1 -25.68 19.54 -7.11
N GLY A 2 -26.79 20.03 -7.69
CA GLY A 2 -27.91 20.60 -6.92
C GLY A 2 -28.66 19.62 -6.00
N GLU A 3 -29.01 18.43 -6.50
CA GLU A 3 -29.85 17.49 -5.73
C GLU A 3 -29.16 16.83 -4.53
N MET A 4 -27.83 16.64 -4.59
CA MET A 4 -27.06 16.09 -3.48
C MET A 4 -26.92 17.08 -2.32
N ALA A 5 -26.77 18.37 -2.64
CA ALA A 5 -26.73 19.44 -1.64
C ALA A 5 -28.08 19.60 -0.92
N ASP A 6 -29.19 19.42 -1.62
CA ASP A 6 -30.53 19.50 -1.03
C ASP A 6 -30.87 18.28 -0.16
N ALA A 7 -30.41 17.08 -0.55
CA ALA A 7 -30.54 15.87 0.26
C ALA A 7 -29.69 15.93 1.56
N LEU A 8 -28.47 16.45 1.48
CA LEU A 8 -27.60 16.64 2.65
C LEU A 8 -28.16 17.68 3.62
N ARG A 9 -28.72 18.78 3.08
CA ARG A 9 -29.37 19.82 3.89
C ARG A 9 -30.57 19.28 4.66
N GLY A 10 -31.43 18.47 4.01
CA GLY A 10 -32.57 17.83 4.68
C GLY A 10 -32.17 16.86 5.80
N LEU A 11 -31.03 16.17 5.65
CA LEU A 11 -30.52 15.26 6.69
C LEU A 11 -29.91 16.01 7.88
N LEU A 12 -29.22 17.13 7.61
CA LEU A 12 -28.68 18.03 8.63
C LEU A 12 -29.80 18.65 9.48
N GLU A 13 -30.84 19.16 8.83
CA GLU A 13 -32.01 19.75 9.50
C GLU A 13 -32.80 18.73 10.33
N SER A 14 -32.75 17.45 9.95
CA SER A 14 -33.36 16.35 10.71
C SER A 14 -32.52 15.84 11.88
N GLY A 15 -31.30 16.37 12.07
CA GLY A 15 -30.35 15.95 13.12
C GLY A 15 -29.75 14.55 12.90
N LYS A 16 -29.95 13.97 11.71
CA LYS A 16 -29.41 12.64 11.34
C LYS A 16 -28.00 12.70 10.78
N LEU A 17 -27.51 13.91 10.48
CA LEU A 17 -26.14 14.19 10.12
C LEU A 17 -25.65 15.42 10.89
N SER A 18 -24.39 15.39 11.33
CA SER A 18 -23.70 16.56 11.85
C SER A 18 -23.07 17.38 10.71
N GLU A 19 -22.76 18.66 10.97
CA GLU A 19 -22.07 19.52 9.99
C GLU A 19 -20.69 18.95 9.60
N GLU A 20 -20.03 18.25 10.52
CA GLU A 20 -18.77 17.55 10.23
C GLU A 20 -18.99 16.37 9.27
N ASP A 21 -20.06 15.59 9.42
CA ASP A 21 -20.33 14.45 8.53
C ASP A 21 -20.67 14.89 7.09
N CYS A 22 -21.31 16.05 6.91
CA CYS A 22 -21.53 16.63 5.58
C CYS A 22 -20.22 17.03 4.90
N LEU A 23 -19.27 17.61 5.65
CA LEU A 23 -17.93 17.95 5.15
C LEU A 23 -17.12 16.70 4.76
N TYR A 24 -17.33 15.57 5.44
CA TYR A 24 -16.75 14.28 5.06
C TYR A 24 -17.31 13.76 3.73
N ILE A 25 -18.63 13.87 3.52
CA ILE A 25 -19.30 13.40 2.31
C ILE A 25 -18.97 14.28 1.11
N GLU A 26 -18.94 15.61 1.26
CA GLU A 26 -18.54 16.54 0.18
C GLU A 26 -17.09 16.35 -0.27
N ARG A 27 -16.24 15.79 0.60
CA ARG A 27 -14.84 15.44 0.31
C ARG A 27 -14.66 14.00 -0.20
N GLY A 28 -15.74 13.27 -0.45
CA GLY A 28 -15.70 11.90 -0.99
C GLY A 28 -15.26 10.83 0.01
N LEU A 29 -15.36 11.08 1.32
CA LEU A 29 -14.96 10.16 2.39
C LEU A 29 -16.20 9.68 3.14
N GLY A 30 -16.83 8.59 2.68
CA GLY A 30 -17.98 7.99 3.37
C GLY A 30 -17.59 7.22 4.63
N LYS A 31 -18.30 7.46 5.74
CA LYS A 31 -18.38 6.52 6.88
C LYS A 31 -19.54 5.54 6.65
N ASN A 32 -19.35 4.28 7.06
CA ASN A 32 -20.42 3.29 7.13
C ASN A 32 -21.50 3.73 8.12
N VAL A 33 -22.66 4.15 7.62
CA VAL A 33 -23.87 4.29 8.44
C VAL A 33 -24.56 2.92 8.47
N VAL A 34 -24.38 2.18 9.57
CA VAL A 34 -25.18 0.98 9.86
C VAL A 34 -26.47 1.42 10.54
N GLY A 35 -27.61 1.18 9.88
CA GLY A 35 -28.92 1.27 10.52
C GLY A 35 -30.03 1.82 9.62
N LEU A 36 -30.55 1.01 8.71
CA LEU A 36 -31.89 1.20 8.15
C LEU A 36 -32.69 -0.10 8.35
N PRO A 37 -33.90 -0.04 8.94
CA PRO A 37 -34.74 -1.22 9.10
C PRO A 37 -35.31 -1.65 7.75
N ALA A 38 -35.35 -2.96 7.52
CA ALA A 38 -36.03 -3.55 6.38
C ALA A 38 -37.53 -3.23 6.41
N LYS A 39 -38.03 -2.55 5.36
CA LYS A 39 -39.43 -2.67 4.93
C LYS A 39 -39.56 -2.59 3.41
N GLU A 40 -40.02 -3.73 2.89
CA GLU A 40 -40.98 -3.97 1.81
C GLU A 40 -40.86 -3.25 0.45
N LYS A 41 -40.91 -4.11 -0.56
CA LYS A 41 -41.01 -3.85 -2.00
C LYS A 41 -42.08 -2.83 -2.35
N GLU A 42 -41.75 -1.84 -3.16
CA GLU A 42 -42.69 -1.30 -4.15
C GLU A 42 -41.99 -0.65 -5.36
N LYS A 43 -42.21 -1.32 -6.51
CA LYS A 43 -42.27 -0.87 -7.91
C LYS A 43 -41.13 -0.04 -8.51
N GLU A 44 -40.48 -0.68 -9.48
CA GLU A 44 -39.74 -0.13 -10.61
C GLU A 44 -40.33 1.20 -11.11
N LYS A 45 -39.51 2.23 -11.10
CA LYS A 45 -39.54 3.29 -12.09
C LYS A 45 -38.17 3.35 -12.74
N GLU A 46 -38.13 3.03 -14.02
CA GLU A 46 -37.05 3.43 -14.92
C GLU A 46 -36.80 4.93 -14.73
N VAL A 47 -35.57 5.28 -14.34
CA VAL A 47 -35.03 6.62 -14.51
C VAL A 47 -33.89 6.48 -15.49
N ASP A 48 -34.25 6.68 -16.76
CA ASP A 48 -33.32 7.07 -17.82
C ASP A 48 -32.54 8.31 -17.36
N GLY A 49 -31.21 8.28 -17.50
CA GLY A 49 -30.41 9.50 -17.40
C GLY A 49 -29.07 9.37 -16.70
N TRP A 50 -28.22 8.42 -17.10
CA TRP A 50 -26.77 8.62 -17.01
C TRP A 50 -26.19 8.49 -18.41
N ALA A 51 -26.49 9.49 -19.25
CA ALA A 51 -25.67 9.71 -20.42
C ALA A 51 -24.29 10.12 -19.89
N SER A 52 -23.34 9.18 -19.91
CA SER A 52 -21.93 9.50 -19.88
C SER A 52 -21.70 10.47 -21.02
N SER A 53 -21.32 11.71 -20.71
CA SER A 53 -20.80 12.61 -21.74
C SER A 53 -19.40 12.10 -22.08
N ASP A 54 -19.34 11.01 -22.84
CA ASP A 54 -18.13 10.51 -23.50
C ASP A 54 -17.79 11.46 -24.65
N GLU A 55 -17.53 12.73 -24.34
CA GLU A 55 -16.64 13.51 -25.19
C GLU A 55 -15.26 12.91 -24.94
N GLU A 56 -14.84 11.99 -25.81
CA GLU A 56 -13.46 11.48 -25.82
C GLU A 56 -12.54 12.69 -25.87
N GLU A 57 -11.94 13.05 -24.74
CA GLU A 57 -10.94 14.12 -24.70
C GLU A 57 -9.87 13.75 -25.72
N GLU A 58 -9.59 14.64 -26.67
CA GLU A 58 -8.51 14.43 -27.64
C GLU A 58 -7.19 14.33 -26.88
N VAL A 59 -6.78 13.09 -26.60
CA VAL A 59 -5.57 12.79 -25.84
C VAL A 59 -4.37 13.10 -26.72
N ASP A 60 -3.50 13.98 -26.23
CA ASP A 60 -2.21 14.32 -26.84
C ASP A 60 -1.43 13.04 -27.21
N GLU A 61 -1.09 12.91 -28.50
CA GLU A 61 -0.39 11.73 -29.02
C GLU A 61 0.98 11.56 -28.35
N GLU A 62 1.64 12.65 -27.99
CA GLU A 62 2.93 12.63 -27.31
C GLU A 62 2.81 12.13 -25.87
N TYR A 63 1.77 12.58 -25.14
CA TYR A 63 1.45 12.01 -23.81
C TYR A 63 1.19 10.51 -23.91
N ARG A 64 0.36 10.07 -24.87
CA ARG A 64 0.03 8.65 -25.06
C ARG A 64 1.27 7.82 -25.38
N ARG A 65 2.14 8.33 -26.26
CA ARG A 65 3.42 7.70 -26.63
C ARG A 65 4.33 7.56 -25.41
N GLN A 66 4.49 8.62 -24.61
CA GLN A 66 5.31 8.62 -23.40
C GLN A 66 4.80 7.62 -22.36
N VAL A 67 3.49 7.56 -22.12
CA VAL A 67 2.89 6.57 -21.21
C VAL A 67 3.16 5.15 -21.69
N GLN A 68 2.98 4.86 -22.98
CA GLN A 68 3.19 3.52 -23.54
C GLN A 68 4.67 3.09 -23.52
N GLU A 69 5.58 3.97 -23.92
CA GLU A 69 7.01 3.63 -23.99
C GLU A 69 7.65 3.50 -22.61
N SER A 70 7.26 4.39 -21.68
CA SER A 70 7.84 4.44 -20.34
C SER A 70 7.07 3.64 -19.30
N TRP A 71 5.85 3.19 -19.63
CA TRP A 71 4.90 2.58 -18.70
C TRP A 71 4.49 3.56 -17.58
N GLY A 72 4.30 4.83 -17.94
CA GLY A 72 3.89 5.89 -17.02
C GLY A 72 5.00 6.49 -16.15
N PHE A 73 6.25 6.03 -16.25
CA PHE A 73 7.37 6.54 -15.41
C PHE A 73 8.06 7.80 -15.97
N ASP A 74 8.10 7.96 -17.29
CA ASP A 74 8.79 9.07 -17.96
C ASP A 74 7.75 9.87 -18.77
N ILE A 75 7.18 10.88 -18.12
CA ILE A 75 6.22 11.83 -18.70
C ILE A 75 6.77 13.24 -18.53
N ASP A 76 6.83 14.00 -19.61
CA ASP A 76 7.27 15.39 -19.63
C ASP A 76 6.17 16.28 -19.01
N VAL A 77 6.56 17.23 -18.15
CA VAL A 77 5.63 18.16 -17.49
C VAL A 77 4.93 19.12 -18.45
N HIS A 78 5.41 19.23 -19.69
CA HIS A 78 4.91 20.16 -20.70
C HIS A 78 3.91 19.55 -21.70
N VAL A 79 3.71 18.22 -21.70
CA VAL A 79 2.68 17.60 -22.55
C VAL A 79 1.28 17.88 -22.00
N ARG A 80 0.27 17.86 -22.86
CA ARG A 80 -1.11 18.03 -22.41
C ARG A 80 -1.60 16.72 -21.79
N ILE A 81 -1.69 16.70 -20.46
CA ILE A 81 -2.16 15.55 -19.68
C ILE A 81 -3.70 15.60 -19.61
N PRO A 82 -4.42 14.51 -19.96
CA PRO A 82 -5.87 14.45 -19.84
C PRO A 82 -6.32 14.47 -18.38
N GLU A 83 -7.60 14.78 -18.11
CA GLU A 83 -8.13 14.93 -16.74
C GLU A 83 -7.89 13.69 -15.84
N ARG A 84 -7.94 12.50 -16.43
CA ARG A 84 -7.67 11.22 -15.74
C ARG A 84 -6.30 10.64 -16.08
N GLY A 85 -5.36 11.52 -16.41
CA GLY A 85 -4.00 11.15 -16.81
C GLY A 85 -3.08 10.81 -15.63
N ILE A 86 -1.83 10.54 -15.98
CA ILE A 86 -0.73 10.32 -15.04
C ILE A 86 0.05 11.63 -14.93
N TYR A 87 0.06 12.21 -13.74
CA TYR A 87 0.65 13.51 -13.46
C TYR A 87 2.08 13.37 -12.93
N PRO A 88 3.09 13.97 -13.60
CA PRO A 88 4.48 13.89 -13.16
C PRO A 88 4.80 14.84 -12.01
N HIS A 89 5.60 14.36 -11.05
CA HIS A 89 6.12 15.14 -9.93
C HIS A 89 7.64 15.03 -9.84
N GLU A 90 8.32 16.15 -10.09
CA GLU A 90 9.75 16.28 -9.90
C GLU A 90 10.10 16.79 -8.49
N LEU A 91 10.88 16.01 -7.75
CA LEU A 91 11.28 16.37 -6.38
C LEU A 91 12.57 17.18 -6.35
N GLY A 92 13.51 16.92 -7.27
CA GLY A 92 14.82 17.54 -7.26
C GLY A 92 15.54 17.24 -5.94
N LYS A 93 15.82 18.26 -5.12
CA LYS A 93 16.42 18.11 -3.79
C LYS A 93 15.39 17.99 -2.64
N ARG A 94 14.09 18.04 -2.95
CA ARG A 94 13.03 17.96 -1.93
C ARG A 94 12.87 16.51 -1.45
N GLN A 95 12.48 16.35 -0.20
CA GLN A 95 12.12 15.02 0.29
C GLN A 95 10.75 14.61 -0.24
N PRO A 96 10.56 13.33 -0.62
CA PRO A 96 9.25 12.81 -0.97
C PRO A 96 8.30 12.85 0.24
N PRO A 97 6.98 12.91 -0.01
CA PRO A 97 5.98 12.55 1.00
C PRO A 97 6.25 11.18 1.63
N SER A 98 5.78 10.98 2.86
CA SER A 98 6.11 9.78 3.66
C SER A 98 5.66 8.47 3.01
N ASP A 99 4.48 8.45 2.40
CA ASP A 99 3.97 7.33 1.62
C ASP A 99 4.84 7.01 0.40
N ILE A 100 5.18 8.02 -0.39
CA ILE A 100 6.06 7.87 -1.56
C ILE A 100 7.44 7.32 -1.14
N SER A 101 7.99 7.79 -0.01
CA SER A 101 9.23 7.27 0.57
C SER A 101 9.11 5.78 0.95
N LEU A 102 8.00 5.40 1.60
CA LEU A 102 7.73 4.01 1.97
C LEU A 102 7.55 3.11 0.74
N TYR A 103 6.79 3.56 -0.25
CA TYR A 103 6.53 2.84 -1.49
C TYR A 103 7.80 2.66 -2.33
N GLY A 104 8.66 3.68 -2.41
CA GLY A 104 9.96 3.56 -3.06
C GLY A 104 10.85 2.51 -2.38
N ARG A 105 10.93 2.52 -1.04
CA ARG A 105 11.66 1.50 -0.27
C ARG A 105 11.05 0.10 -0.43
N LEU A 106 9.72 -0.01 -0.53
CA LEU A 106 9.03 -1.27 -0.80
C LEU A 106 9.40 -1.85 -2.17
N GLY A 107 9.50 -1.01 -3.20
CA GLY A 107 9.97 -1.43 -4.53
C GLY A 107 11.39 -1.98 -4.49
N VAL A 108 12.31 -1.32 -3.77
CA VAL A 108 13.68 -1.81 -3.57
C VAL A 108 13.69 -3.17 -2.86
N HIS A 109 12.90 -3.30 -1.79
CA HIS A 109 12.74 -4.57 -1.07
C HIS A 109 12.22 -5.68 -1.98
N CYS A 110 11.17 -5.40 -2.77
CA CYS A 110 10.59 -6.35 -3.71
C CYS A 110 11.64 -6.86 -4.70
N PHE A 111 12.41 -5.96 -5.31
CA PHE A 111 13.47 -6.31 -6.25
C PHE A 111 14.60 -7.12 -5.60
N ASN A 112 15.08 -6.69 -4.43
CA ASN A 112 16.13 -7.40 -3.68
C ASN A 112 15.70 -8.81 -3.31
N PHE A 113 14.46 -8.96 -2.83
CA PHE A 113 13.88 -10.24 -2.45
C PHE A 113 13.78 -11.21 -3.64
N GLU A 114 13.32 -10.74 -4.80
CA GLU A 114 13.17 -11.60 -6.00
C GLU A 114 14.49 -11.98 -6.66
N LYS A 115 15.40 -11.02 -6.76
CA LYS A 115 16.65 -11.19 -7.52
C LYS A 115 17.83 -11.60 -6.63
N GLY A 116 17.63 -11.70 -5.32
CA GLY A 116 18.70 -11.97 -4.36
C GLY A 116 19.78 -10.90 -4.36
N ARG A 117 19.40 -9.64 -4.60
CA ARG A 117 20.32 -8.48 -4.68
C ARG A 117 20.36 -7.73 -3.36
N LYS A 118 21.34 -6.82 -3.24
CA LYS A 118 21.53 -5.94 -2.08
C LYS A 118 21.61 -4.48 -2.53
N LEU A 119 20.56 -4.02 -3.19
CA LEU A 119 20.42 -2.62 -3.58
C LEU A 119 20.08 -1.78 -2.34
N GLN A 120 20.86 -0.73 -2.10
CA GLN A 120 20.63 0.28 -1.09
C GLN A 120 19.80 1.43 -1.68
N PHE A 121 18.75 1.83 -0.98
CA PHE A 121 17.95 3.01 -1.32
C PHE A 121 18.75 4.31 -1.11
N MET A 122 18.79 5.19 -2.11
CA MET A 122 19.49 6.48 -2.04
C MET A 122 18.54 7.68 -2.05
N GLY A 123 17.48 7.64 -2.85
CA GLY A 123 16.54 8.76 -2.95
C GLY A 123 15.48 8.57 -4.02
N ILE A 124 14.53 9.49 -4.08
CA ILE A 124 13.44 9.50 -5.07
C ILE A 124 13.55 10.84 -5.83
N PRO A 125 14.14 10.87 -7.03
CA PRO A 125 14.23 12.10 -7.82
C PRO A 125 12.87 12.55 -8.38
N LYS A 126 11.98 11.59 -8.68
CA LYS A 126 10.65 11.85 -9.24
C LYS A 126 9.70 10.68 -9.02
N TYR A 127 8.41 10.98 -9.11
CA TYR A 127 7.34 10.00 -9.16
C TYR A 127 6.18 10.58 -9.95
N ASN A 128 5.34 9.72 -10.52
CA ASN A 128 4.11 10.16 -11.19
C ASN A 128 2.90 9.55 -10.50
N ILE A 129 1.76 10.25 -10.53
CA ILE A 129 0.51 9.81 -9.90
C ILE A 129 -0.57 9.64 -10.96
N GLY A 130 -1.15 8.46 -11.07
CA GLY A 130 -2.37 8.20 -11.83
C GLY A 130 -3.59 8.22 -10.91
N PHE A 131 -4.52 9.15 -11.17
CA PHE A 131 -5.78 9.23 -10.42
C PHE A 131 -6.83 8.32 -11.04
N ASN A 132 -7.01 7.14 -10.43
CA ASN A 132 -8.18 6.31 -10.63
C ASN A 132 -8.67 5.82 -9.25
N ILE A 133 -9.57 4.83 -9.23
CA ILE A 133 -10.15 4.31 -7.99
C ILE A 133 -9.06 3.87 -6.98
N TRP A 134 -7.87 3.46 -7.42
CA TRP A 134 -6.88 2.79 -6.56
C TRP A 134 -5.57 3.57 -6.34
N ASN A 135 -5.43 4.81 -6.86
CA ASN A 135 -4.21 5.64 -6.85
C ASN A 135 -2.92 4.86 -7.23
N TYR A 136 -2.46 5.06 -8.46
CA TYR A 136 -1.25 4.42 -8.97
C TYR A 136 -0.07 5.36 -8.84
N TYR A 137 1.03 4.88 -8.26
CA TYR A 137 2.27 5.63 -8.08
C TYR A 137 3.38 5.00 -8.91
N TYR A 138 3.92 5.76 -9.85
CA TYR A 138 5.05 5.38 -10.70
C TYR A 138 6.32 6.02 -10.17
N ILE A 139 7.03 5.32 -9.30
CA ILE A 139 8.12 5.88 -8.51
C ILE A 139 9.46 5.53 -9.15
N THR A 140 10.30 6.56 -9.38
CA THR A 140 11.70 6.38 -9.80
C THR A 140 12.59 6.52 -8.57
N VAL A 141 13.44 5.53 -8.32
CA VAL A 141 14.28 5.43 -7.14
C VAL A 141 15.75 5.34 -7.57
N GLU A 142 16.60 6.19 -6.99
CA GLU A 142 18.04 6.05 -7.07
C GLU A 142 18.48 4.98 -6.07
N VAL A 143 19.26 4.01 -6.54
CA VAL A 143 19.77 2.92 -5.73
C VAL A 143 21.26 2.72 -5.98
N LYS A 144 21.94 2.17 -4.97
CA LYS A 144 23.35 1.79 -5.06
C LYS A 144 23.47 0.29 -4.84
N ASP A 145 24.12 -0.43 -5.73
CA ASP A 145 24.42 -1.84 -5.50
C ASP A 145 25.63 -1.97 -4.57
N LEU A 146 25.44 -2.66 -3.45
CA LEU A 146 26.50 -2.86 -2.45
C LEU A 146 27.53 -3.92 -2.86
N VAL A 147 27.30 -4.68 -3.93
CA VAL A 147 28.23 -5.70 -4.41
C VAL A 147 29.40 -5.09 -5.18
N ASP A 148 29.12 -4.10 -6.03
CA ASP A 148 30.09 -3.47 -6.96
C ASP A 148 30.15 -1.94 -6.86
N ASP A 149 29.43 -1.36 -5.90
CA ASP A 149 29.38 0.08 -5.60
C ASP A 149 28.74 0.94 -6.73
N SER A 150 28.05 0.33 -7.70
CA SER A 150 27.47 1.07 -8.83
C SER A 150 26.10 1.68 -8.54
N ALA A 151 25.87 2.86 -9.10
CA ALA A 151 24.59 3.55 -9.03
C ALA A 151 23.65 3.07 -10.16
N HIS A 152 22.40 2.81 -9.81
CA HIS A 152 21.34 2.41 -10.75
C HIS A 152 20.06 3.20 -10.49
N ILE A 153 19.15 3.13 -11.45
CA ILE A 153 17.79 3.65 -11.34
C ILE A 153 16.84 2.46 -11.31
N LEU A 154 16.10 2.33 -10.20
CA LEU A 154 15.00 1.40 -10.05
C LEU A 154 13.68 2.13 -10.36
N GLN A 155 12.78 1.46 -11.05
CA GLN A 155 11.41 1.93 -11.29
C GLN A 155 10.44 0.97 -10.63
N SER A 156 9.56 1.50 -9.78
CA SER A 156 8.54 0.74 -9.06
C SER A 156 7.14 1.33 -9.26
N SER A 157 6.18 0.51 -9.69
CA SER A 157 4.76 0.87 -9.65
C SER A 157 4.17 0.36 -8.35
N VAL A 158 3.45 1.22 -7.63
CA VAL A 158 2.81 0.89 -6.36
C VAL A 158 1.37 1.39 -6.37
N THR A 159 0.45 0.54 -5.94
CA THR A 159 -0.97 0.85 -5.83
C THR A 159 -1.38 0.84 -4.36
N GLY A 160 -2.00 1.94 -3.92
CA GLY A 160 -2.55 2.07 -2.58
C GLY A 160 -3.99 1.57 -2.54
N CYS A 161 -4.18 0.27 -2.32
CA CYS A 161 -5.50 -0.33 -2.42
C CYS A 161 -6.43 0.04 -1.24
N PHE A 162 -7.74 0.09 -1.50
CA PHE A 162 -8.72 0.07 -0.42
C PHE A 162 -8.63 -1.25 0.36
N PRO A 163 -8.91 -1.22 1.67
CA PRO A 163 -9.11 -2.43 2.45
C PRO A 163 -10.13 -3.36 1.81
N MET A 164 -9.78 -4.64 1.63
CA MET A 164 -10.70 -5.66 1.10
C MET A 164 -11.16 -6.65 2.17
N ASN A 165 -10.30 -6.91 3.15
CA ASN A 165 -10.45 -7.98 4.15
C ASN A 165 -10.52 -7.44 5.59
N GLY A 166 -10.75 -6.14 5.76
CA GLY A 166 -10.81 -5.46 7.06
C GLY A 166 -9.44 -5.06 7.63
N GLU A 167 -8.38 -5.15 6.83
CA GLU A 167 -7.09 -4.53 7.10
C GLU A 167 -7.19 -3.00 7.15
N HIS A 168 -6.29 -2.34 7.86
CA HIS A 168 -6.28 -0.88 7.92
C HIS A 168 -5.57 -0.25 6.70
N LEU A 169 -4.60 -0.95 6.12
CA LEU A 169 -3.83 -0.52 4.96
C LEU A 169 -3.49 -1.73 4.06
N ARG A 170 -3.67 -1.57 2.75
CA ARG A 170 -3.22 -2.51 1.72
C ARG A 170 -2.36 -1.79 0.69
N VAL A 171 -1.19 -2.34 0.38
CA VAL A 171 -0.23 -1.80 -0.59
C VAL A 171 0.23 -2.92 -1.51
N LEU A 172 0.26 -2.67 -2.82
CA LEU A 172 0.69 -3.63 -3.84
C LEU A 172 1.80 -3.00 -4.69
N THR A 173 2.91 -3.69 -4.91
CA THR A 173 3.82 -3.37 -6.02
C THR A 173 3.43 -4.18 -7.26
N GLU A 174 3.48 -3.59 -8.44
CA GLU A 174 3.09 -4.26 -9.70
C GLU A 174 4.24 -4.31 -10.71
N ILE A 175 5.16 -3.35 -10.63
CA ILE A 175 6.34 -3.27 -11.48
C ILE A 175 7.51 -3.01 -10.56
N CYS A 176 8.62 -3.73 -10.71
CA CYS A 176 9.90 -3.46 -10.05
C CYS A 176 11.05 -3.85 -10.99
N ARG A 177 11.78 -2.87 -11.54
CA ARG A 177 12.83 -3.11 -12.55
C ARG A 177 13.97 -2.11 -12.48
N LEU A 178 15.16 -2.50 -12.92
CA LEU A 178 16.28 -1.56 -13.14
C LEU A 178 16.21 -1.01 -14.57
N LYS A 179 16.44 0.29 -14.77
CA LYS A 179 16.64 0.81 -16.14
C LYS A 179 17.95 0.25 -16.72
N PRO A 180 18.01 -0.13 -18.00
CA PRO A 180 17.01 0.05 -19.05
C PRO A 180 16.11 -1.17 -19.31
N GLU A 181 15.98 -2.12 -18.36
CA GLU A 181 15.17 -3.32 -18.58
C GLU A 181 13.73 -2.94 -18.95
N LYS A 182 13.22 -3.53 -20.04
CA LYS A 182 11.81 -3.44 -20.40
C LYS A 182 11.05 -4.53 -19.64
N PRO A 183 9.78 -4.31 -19.25
CA PRO A 183 9.00 -5.35 -18.60
C PRO A 183 8.86 -6.52 -19.59
N GLY A 184 8.80 -7.75 -19.08
CA GLY A 184 8.50 -8.92 -19.91
C GLY A 184 7.12 -8.78 -20.57
N GLU A 185 6.88 -9.51 -21.66
CA GLU A 185 5.60 -9.51 -22.39
C GLU A 185 4.40 -10.08 -21.58
N GLU A 186 4.60 -10.53 -20.34
CA GLU A 186 3.53 -10.69 -19.36
C GLU A 186 3.18 -9.29 -18.80
N GLY A 187 2.12 -8.60 -19.19
CA GLY A 187 0.83 -9.08 -19.65
C GLY A 187 -0.20 -8.41 -18.75
N ASP A 188 -0.55 -7.18 -19.12
CA ASP A 188 -1.63 -6.37 -18.54
C ASP A 188 -1.43 -5.94 -17.06
N LEU A 189 -1.74 -4.69 -16.73
CA LEU A 189 -1.68 -4.15 -15.36
C LEU A 189 -2.83 -4.73 -14.48
N THR A 190 -3.19 -6.00 -14.68
CA THR A 190 -4.43 -6.58 -14.19
C THR A 190 -4.25 -7.60 -13.07
N GLN A 191 -5.15 -7.42 -12.09
CA GLN A 191 -5.63 -8.27 -11.00
C GLN A 191 -4.59 -9.24 -10.40
N ILE A 192 -4.31 -8.99 -9.11
CA ILE A 192 -3.66 -9.93 -8.21
C ILE A 192 -4.21 -11.33 -8.48
N ASN A 193 -3.33 -12.24 -8.91
CA ASN A 193 -3.75 -13.64 -8.98
C ASN A 193 -3.75 -14.17 -7.56
N GLU A 194 -4.90 -14.18 -6.90
CA GLU A 194 -4.98 -14.75 -5.56
C GLU A 194 -4.86 -16.28 -5.63
N GLU A 195 -5.26 -16.96 -6.73
CA GLU A 195 -5.29 -18.44 -6.86
C GLU A 195 -4.05 -19.22 -6.39
N PRO A 196 -2.80 -18.78 -6.61
CA PRO A 196 -1.60 -19.49 -6.12
C PRO A 196 -1.29 -19.29 -4.63
N VAL A 197 -1.96 -18.37 -3.93
CA VAL A 197 -1.67 -18.01 -2.54
C VAL A 197 -2.34 -19.01 -1.58
N ASP A 198 -1.66 -19.58 -0.60
CA ASP A 198 -2.35 -20.49 0.36
C ASP A 198 -3.48 -19.78 1.13
N GLU A 199 -4.55 -20.51 1.49
CA GLU A 199 -5.72 -19.97 2.23
C GLU A 199 -5.33 -19.25 3.52
N LEU A 200 -4.25 -19.68 4.20
CA LEU A 200 -3.72 -19.02 5.39
C LEU A 200 -3.36 -17.54 5.14
N TYR A 201 -2.93 -17.22 3.92
CA TYR A 201 -2.50 -15.87 3.54
C TYR A 201 -3.58 -15.09 2.78
N ARG A 202 -4.84 -15.53 2.86
CA ARG A 202 -6.00 -14.85 2.25
C ARG A 202 -7.07 -14.50 3.28
N GLY A 203 -8.06 -13.71 2.87
CA GLY A 203 -9.21 -13.36 3.69
C GLY A 203 -8.87 -12.46 4.86
N ARG A 204 -9.66 -12.51 5.94
CA ARG A 204 -9.53 -11.60 7.09
C ARG A 204 -8.13 -11.67 7.72
N MET A 205 -7.59 -10.51 8.10
CA MET A 205 -6.35 -10.43 8.88
C MET A 205 -6.45 -11.24 10.18
N PRO A 206 -5.43 -12.02 10.55
CA PRO A 206 -5.44 -12.75 11.82
C PRO A 206 -5.29 -11.79 13.00
N ASN A 207 -5.64 -12.28 14.19
CA ASN A 207 -5.39 -11.55 15.42
C ASN A 207 -3.88 -11.50 15.72
N PHE A 208 -3.45 -10.44 16.41
CA PHE A 208 -2.08 -10.31 16.89
C PHE A 208 -1.71 -11.43 17.87
N LEU A 209 -0.52 -11.99 17.71
CA LEU A 209 0.07 -13.00 18.60
C LEU A 209 1.41 -12.50 19.16
N SER A 210 1.54 -12.47 20.49
CA SER A 210 2.81 -12.12 21.15
C SER A 210 3.77 -13.30 21.28
N GLU A 211 3.25 -14.53 21.28
CA GLU A 211 4.02 -15.76 21.47
C GLU A 211 3.44 -16.91 20.66
N ALA A 212 4.31 -17.84 20.27
CA ALA A 212 3.90 -19.09 19.63
C ALA A 212 3.26 -20.04 20.65
N LYS A 213 2.20 -20.73 20.24
CA LYS A 213 1.65 -21.83 21.05
C LYS A 213 2.67 -22.98 21.14
N PRO A 214 2.77 -23.68 22.28
CA PRO A 214 3.75 -24.76 22.48
C PRO A 214 3.71 -25.84 21.39
N ASP A 215 2.52 -26.19 20.92
CA ASP A 215 2.31 -27.27 19.94
C ASP A 215 2.57 -26.82 18.49
N ASP A 216 2.71 -25.51 18.23
CA ASP A 216 2.85 -24.92 16.90
C ASP A 216 4.24 -24.34 16.62
N ARG A 217 5.25 -24.64 17.45
CA ARG A 217 6.60 -24.03 17.37
C ARG A 217 7.30 -24.17 16.01
N LEU A 218 6.91 -25.12 15.16
CA LEU A 218 7.48 -25.28 13.82
C LEU A 218 6.95 -24.25 12.81
N ARG A 219 5.78 -23.65 13.06
CA ARG A 219 5.17 -22.61 12.21
C ARG A 219 5.69 -21.22 12.50
N PHE A 220 6.14 -21.00 13.73
CA PHE A 220 6.55 -19.70 14.22
C PHE A 220 8.05 -19.56 14.33
N TYR A 221 8.54 -18.33 14.16
CA TYR A 221 9.91 -17.94 14.46
C TYR A 221 9.93 -16.59 15.15
N GLU A 222 10.54 -16.56 16.33
CA GLU A 222 10.83 -15.33 17.05
C GLU A 222 12.15 -14.75 16.53
N VAL A 223 12.06 -13.60 15.86
CA VAL A 223 13.18 -12.99 15.16
C VAL A 223 14.21 -12.49 16.17
N GLN A 224 15.47 -12.84 15.95
CA GLN A 224 16.57 -12.39 16.82
C GLN A 224 17.05 -11.00 16.40
N GLU A 225 17.70 -10.28 17.32
CA GLU A 225 18.23 -8.93 17.05
C GLU A 225 19.22 -8.91 15.88
N GLN A 226 20.06 -9.95 15.75
CA GLN A 226 20.98 -10.11 14.63
C GLN A 226 20.23 -10.15 13.29
N ASP A 227 19.11 -10.88 13.20
CA ASP A 227 18.31 -10.95 11.99
C ASP A 227 17.65 -9.61 11.67
N ILE A 228 17.24 -8.82 12.67
CA ILE A 228 16.72 -7.45 12.48
C ILE A 228 17.81 -6.53 11.90
N CYS A 229 19.06 -6.69 12.34
CA CYS A 229 20.20 -5.94 11.82
C CYS A 229 20.56 -6.35 10.38
N GLU A 230 20.46 -7.63 10.05
CA GLU A 230 20.78 -8.16 8.72
C GLU A 230 19.65 -7.93 7.69
N ASN A 231 18.41 -7.78 8.15
CA ASN A 231 17.22 -7.62 7.33
C ASN A 231 16.57 -6.26 7.61
N ASP A 232 17.13 -5.20 7.02
CA ASP A 232 16.63 -3.82 7.13
C ASP A 232 15.16 -3.66 6.74
N TRP A 233 14.65 -4.49 5.84
CA TRP A 233 13.24 -4.55 5.45
C TRP A 233 12.28 -4.92 6.59
N LEU A 234 12.75 -5.53 7.68
CA LEU A 234 11.92 -5.72 8.88
C LEU A 234 11.58 -4.36 9.52
N ARG A 235 12.54 -3.43 9.53
CA ARG A 235 12.28 -2.04 9.97
C ARG A 235 11.34 -1.32 9.00
N LEU A 236 11.43 -1.62 7.70
CA LEU A 236 10.47 -1.10 6.72
C LEU A 236 9.04 -1.56 7.05
N TYR A 237 8.83 -2.81 7.46
CA TYR A 237 7.49 -3.29 7.85
C TYR A 237 6.99 -2.63 9.13
N THR A 238 7.89 -2.35 10.08
CA THR A 238 7.56 -1.54 11.26
C THR A 238 7.21 -0.09 10.89
N ASP A 239 7.93 0.54 9.97
CA ASP A 239 7.61 1.89 9.48
C ASP A 239 6.23 1.91 8.80
N PHE A 240 5.92 0.89 7.99
CA PHE A 240 4.59 0.72 7.40
C PHE A 240 3.50 0.52 8.47
N ALA A 241 3.79 -0.26 9.51
CA ALA A 241 2.87 -0.46 10.63
C ALA A 241 2.59 0.87 11.37
N LEU A 242 3.60 1.69 11.63
CA LEU A 242 3.44 3.01 12.23
C LEU A 242 2.69 3.97 11.29
N TYR A 243 3.04 3.96 10.00
CA TYR A 243 2.37 4.76 8.97
C TYR A 243 0.90 4.40 8.86
N CYS A 244 0.56 3.11 8.94
CA CYS A 244 -0.82 2.64 8.94
C CYS A 244 -1.67 3.29 10.04
N TYR A 245 -1.09 3.53 11.22
CA TYR A 245 -1.79 4.20 12.33
C TYR A 245 -1.86 5.73 12.14
N TRP A 246 -0.78 6.34 11.66
CA TRP A 246 -0.65 7.80 11.52
C TRP A 246 -0.89 8.31 10.09
N ARG A 247 -1.53 7.52 9.23
CA ARG A 247 -1.64 7.76 7.77
C ARG A 247 -2.17 9.16 7.43
N TYR A 248 -3.07 9.68 8.25
CA TYR A 248 -3.72 10.97 8.06
C TYR A 248 -3.07 12.13 8.82
N ASN A 249 -1.94 11.88 9.49
CA ASN A 249 -1.17 12.89 10.21
C ASN A 249 0.34 12.67 9.97
N GLU A 250 0.83 13.20 8.84
CA GLU A 250 2.22 13.04 8.40
C GLU A 250 3.22 13.61 9.41
N GLU A 251 2.90 14.74 10.07
CA GLU A 251 3.77 15.32 11.08
C GLU A 251 3.91 14.39 12.29
N ALA A 252 2.80 13.82 12.78
CA ALA A 252 2.82 12.84 13.85
C ALA A 252 3.63 11.60 13.45
N PHE A 253 3.39 11.04 12.26
CA PHE A 253 4.15 9.91 11.71
C PHE A 253 5.67 10.20 11.73
N LYS A 254 6.10 11.30 11.10
CA LYS A 254 7.52 11.68 11.03
C LYS A 254 8.13 11.86 12.40
N SER A 255 7.39 12.48 13.31
CA SER A 255 7.86 12.74 14.66
C SER A 255 8.07 11.44 15.48
N CYS A 256 7.35 10.37 15.15
CA CYS A 256 7.40 9.07 15.81
C CYS A 256 8.51 8.14 15.29
N LEU A 257 9.24 8.55 14.25
CA LEU A 257 10.36 7.76 13.71
C LEU A 257 11.70 8.10 14.39
N PRO A 258 12.64 7.12 14.48
CA PRO A 258 12.43 5.70 14.20
C PRO A 258 11.67 5.00 15.33
N ALA A 259 10.87 3.99 14.98
CA ALA A 259 10.25 3.11 15.96
C ALA A 259 11.27 2.11 16.55
N GLU A 260 11.11 1.78 17.83
CA GLU A 260 11.88 0.76 18.53
C GLU A 260 11.15 -0.58 18.39
N ILE A 261 11.80 -1.57 17.74
CA ILE A 261 11.23 -2.91 17.59
C ILE A 261 11.46 -3.67 18.89
N ASN A 262 10.37 -4.03 19.57
CA ASN A 262 10.43 -4.80 20.81
C ASN A 262 10.47 -6.30 20.53
N LYS A 263 9.62 -6.77 19.59
CA LYS A 263 9.49 -8.18 19.24
C LYS A 263 8.88 -8.35 17.86
N ILE A 264 9.37 -9.34 17.11
CA ILE A 264 8.72 -9.82 15.88
C ILE A 264 8.55 -11.33 15.98
N LEU A 265 7.31 -11.79 15.81
CA LEU A 265 6.98 -13.19 15.65
C LEU A 265 6.52 -13.42 14.20
N VAL A 266 7.24 -14.26 13.47
CA VAL A 266 6.96 -14.61 12.08
C VAL A 266 6.20 -15.92 12.04
N GLU A 267 5.12 -15.96 11.28
CA GLU A 267 4.31 -17.14 11.02
C GLU A 267 4.37 -17.51 9.54
N THR A 268 4.72 -18.76 9.27
CA THR A 268 4.76 -19.32 7.92
C THR A 268 4.20 -20.74 7.90
N PHE A 269 3.63 -21.15 6.76
CA PHE A 269 3.30 -22.55 6.51
C PHE A 269 4.55 -23.43 6.32
N GLU A 270 5.62 -22.85 5.77
CA GLU A 270 6.85 -23.55 5.47
C GLU A 270 7.57 -24.03 6.74
N THR A 271 7.82 -25.34 6.80
CA THR A 271 8.60 -25.96 7.87
C THR A 271 10.07 -25.99 7.46
N HIS A 272 10.84 -25.08 8.06
CA HIS A 272 12.29 -24.99 7.87
C HIS A 272 13.00 -25.60 9.07
N THR A 273 14.08 -26.37 8.83
CA THR A 273 14.92 -26.91 9.91
C THR A 273 15.66 -25.80 10.66
N ASP A 274 16.07 -24.76 9.93
CA ASP A 274 16.56 -23.49 10.50
C ASP A 274 15.39 -22.48 10.54
N PRO A 275 14.92 -22.09 11.74
CA PRO A 275 13.81 -21.15 11.87
C PRO A 275 14.02 -19.80 11.17
N SER A 276 15.26 -19.31 11.07
CA SER A 276 15.58 -18.01 10.43
C SER A 276 15.23 -17.99 8.94
N LEU A 277 15.23 -19.15 8.28
CA LEU A 277 14.88 -19.26 6.85
C LEU A 277 13.41 -18.89 6.57
N LYS A 278 12.55 -18.85 7.58
CA LYS A 278 11.18 -18.34 7.46
C LYS A 278 11.12 -16.88 7.02
N LEU A 279 12.16 -16.09 7.28
CA LEU A 279 12.28 -14.72 6.78
C LEU A 279 12.35 -14.66 5.25
N LYS A 280 12.84 -15.74 4.61
CA LYS A 280 12.97 -15.89 3.16
C LYS A 280 11.72 -16.48 2.49
N SER A 281 10.72 -16.94 3.26
CA SER A 281 9.46 -17.46 2.74
C SER A 281 8.75 -16.41 1.90
N SER A 282 8.22 -16.78 0.72
CA SER A 282 7.50 -15.80 -0.12
C SER A 282 6.32 -15.18 0.62
N ASN A 283 5.55 -16.02 1.31
CA ASN A 283 4.36 -15.62 2.06
C ASN A 283 4.61 -15.79 3.56
N ALA A 284 4.35 -14.73 4.33
CA ALA A 284 4.60 -14.72 5.77
C ALA A 284 3.69 -13.71 6.48
N ILE A 285 3.36 -13.99 7.73
CA ILE A 285 2.64 -13.07 8.61
C ILE A 285 3.59 -12.65 9.72
N PHE A 286 3.72 -11.35 9.93
CA PHE A 286 4.60 -10.74 10.92
C PHE A 286 3.74 -10.10 12.00
N HIS A 287 3.86 -10.62 13.22
CA HIS A 287 3.28 -10.02 14.41
C HIS A 287 4.36 -9.14 15.05
N ILE A 288 4.21 -7.82 14.93
CA ILE A 288 5.22 -6.83 15.31
C ILE A 288 4.74 -6.08 16.54
N ASN A 289 5.53 -6.11 17.61
CA ASN A 289 5.41 -5.22 18.77
C ASN A 289 6.53 -4.19 18.71
N PHE A 290 6.17 -2.91 18.79
CA PHE A 290 7.12 -1.81 18.72
C PHE A 290 6.66 -0.60 19.54
N THR A 291 7.60 0.24 19.94
CA THR A 291 7.35 1.47 20.69
C THR A 291 7.74 2.68 19.85
N ALA A 292 6.91 3.72 19.87
CA ALA A 292 7.23 5.00 19.25
C ALA A 292 6.71 6.14 20.13
N LYS A 293 7.56 7.12 20.46
CA LYS A 293 7.24 8.23 21.39
C LYS A 293 6.56 7.78 22.69
N SER A 294 7.08 6.73 23.32
CA SER A 294 6.53 6.18 24.58
C SER A 294 5.11 5.61 24.47
N CYS A 295 4.61 5.38 23.25
CA CYS A 295 3.40 4.63 22.99
C CYS A 295 3.78 3.25 22.46
N ASP A 296 3.18 2.21 23.02
CA ASP A 296 3.34 0.85 22.55
C ASP A 296 2.31 0.54 21.47
N TYR A 297 2.75 -0.16 20.43
CA TYR A 297 1.96 -0.55 19.27
C TYR A 297 2.10 -2.04 19.02
N ILE A 298 1.01 -2.63 18.57
CA ILE A 298 0.98 -3.98 18.02
C ILE A 298 0.46 -3.94 16.59
N SER A 299 1.06 -4.73 15.73
CA SER A 299 0.70 -4.79 14.32
C SER A 299 0.77 -6.21 13.78
N VAL A 300 -0.12 -6.50 12.84
CA VAL A 300 -0.08 -7.69 12.01
C VAL A 300 0.17 -7.22 10.59
N VAL A 301 1.29 -7.67 10.01
CA VAL A 301 1.65 -7.42 8.61
C VAL A 301 1.63 -8.75 7.88
N ARG A 302 0.76 -8.90 6.89
CA ARG A 302 0.75 -10.06 6.00
C ARG A 302 1.44 -9.69 4.69
N ARG A 303 2.51 -10.43 4.37
CA ARG A 303 3.19 -10.38 3.08
C ARG A 303 2.71 -11.53 2.22
N THR A 304 2.30 -11.20 1.00
CA THR A 304 1.90 -12.18 0.00
C THR A 304 2.58 -11.88 -1.35
N LYS A 305 3.00 -12.95 -2.04
CA LYS A 305 3.44 -12.94 -3.43
C LYS A 305 2.56 -13.89 -4.24
N ASP A 306 2.12 -13.44 -5.41
CA ASP A 306 1.26 -14.21 -6.34
C ASP A 306 2.07 -14.98 -7.40
N GLY A 307 3.40 -14.98 -7.28
CA GLY A 307 4.30 -15.61 -8.24
C GLY A 307 4.65 -14.76 -9.46
N ARG A 308 4.02 -13.59 -9.64
CA ARG A 308 4.39 -12.63 -10.68
C ARG A 308 5.63 -11.83 -10.25
N THR A 309 6.46 -11.48 -11.22
CA THR A 309 7.68 -10.68 -10.97
C THR A 309 7.29 -9.25 -10.63
N GLY A 310 7.93 -8.67 -9.62
CA GLY A 310 7.66 -7.32 -9.13
C GLY A 310 6.40 -7.19 -8.29
N HIS A 311 5.76 -8.31 -7.91
CA HIS A 311 4.53 -8.34 -7.13
C HIS A 311 4.79 -8.67 -5.65
N ILE A 312 4.55 -7.70 -4.77
CA ILE A 312 4.43 -7.91 -3.32
C ILE A 312 3.18 -7.20 -2.82
N ILE A 313 2.37 -7.90 -2.02
CA ILE A 313 1.21 -7.34 -1.34
C ILE A 313 1.53 -7.27 0.14
N LEU A 314 1.32 -6.11 0.73
CA LEU A 314 1.34 -5.89 2.17
C LEU A 314 -0.06 -5.50 2.64
N GLU A 315 -0.63 -6.32 3.51
CA GLU A 315 -1.84 -6.00 4.27
C GLU A 315 -1.46 -5.79 5.73
N ILE A 316 -1.91 -4.68 6.31
CA ILE A 316 -1.42 -4.18 7.59
C ILE A 316 -2.61 -3.78 8.46
N SER A 317 -2.59 -4.23 9.70
CA SER A 317 -3.47 -3.73 10.76
C SER A 317 -2.64 -3.38 11.99
N THR A 318 -2.80 -2.16 12.49
CA THR A 318 -2.04 -1.63 13.63
C THR A 318 -2.97 -1.04 14.68
N TRP A 319 -2.66 -1.31 15.94
CA TRP A 319 -3.36 -0.78 17.12
C TRP A 319 -2.34 -0.29 18.17
N THR A 320 -2.80 0.55 19.08
CA THR A 320 -2.09 0.82 20.35
C THR A 320 -2.14 -0.41 21.26
N ASN A 321 -1.25 -0.48 22.24
CA ASN A 321 -1.22 -1.53 23.26
C ASN A 321 -1.24 -0.92 24.68
N PRO A 322 -2.29 -1.13 25.50
CA PRO A 322 -3.51 -1.87 25.16
C PRO A 322 -4.31 -1.14 24.06
N PRO A 323 -5.15 -1.85 23.29
CA PRO A 323 -5.97 -1.24 22.25
C PRO A 323 -6.84 -0.14 22.84
N SER A 324 -6.88 1.02 22.19
CA SER A 324 -7.85 2.07 22.49
C SER A 324 -9.25 1.46 22.49
N SER A 325 -10.03 1.67 23.56
CA SER A 325 -11.45 1.30 23.57
C SER A 325 -12.17 1.97 22.39
N PRO A 326 -13.09 1.27 21.70
CA PRO A 326 -13.78 1.76 20.52
C PRO A 326 -14.62 3.03 20.77
#